data_AF-A0A3A5UN27-F1
#
_entry.id   AF-A0A3A5UN27-F1
#
_cell.length_a   1.000
_cell.length_b   1.000
_cell.length_c   1.000
_cell.angle_alpha   90.00
_cell.angle_beta   90.00
_cell.angle_gamma   90.00
#
_symmetry.space_group_name_H-M   'P 1'
#
loop_
_entity.id
_entity.type
_entity.pdbx_description
1 polymer ?
#
loop_
_entity_poly.entity_id
_entity_poly.type
_entity_poly.pdbx_seq_one_letter_code
_entity_poly.pdbx_strand_id
1 'polypeptide(L)'
;MTEDEVLYFGYGSNLDLSDWKSWCERKHLPYDGLVEISPCWLPNYTMKFHYFSSGREGGAADIVENGRGHAVPGVLFSMDKDALAAMDRKEGTRAGVYARRTVNVALPNGSFVEALTYCVTPQRREGRFIRPTKHYIGLIENGLKKRNLPIGELKNAIEDFTPSFPLEKIFVYGTLMEGEIRSSTTKQLCNGEARSASVKGDLADLGAYPGLIMGDGTVKGELYNLDQVYSALQTLDSIEGFYGYGSDDSLYTRTIVEVQTDDGPEWAWTYMYNEQNGSLNPKIDSGDWRVR
;
A
#
# COMPACT_ATOMS: atom_id res chain seq x y z
N MET A 1 -21.49 -7.16 -0.98
CA MET A 1 -20.85 -7.92 0.11
C MET A 1 -21.96 -8.38 1.02
N THR A 2 -22.11 -9.69 1.21
CA THR A 2 -23.02 -10.22 2.24
C THR A 2 -22.44 -9.89 3.62
N GLU A 3 -23.28 -9.80 4.66
CA GLU A 3 -22.87 -9.39 6.03
C GLU A 3 -21.80 -10.30 6.70
N ASP A 4 -21.32 -11.35 6.03
CA ASP A 4 -20.41 -12.37 6.57
C ASP A 4 -19.00 -12.41 5.94
N GLU A 5 -18.69 -11.53 4.98
CA GLU A 5 -17.37 -11.50 4.32
C GLU A 5 -16.36 -10.60 5.06
N VAL A 6 -15.14 -11.12 5.27
CA VAL A 6 -14.04 -10.39 5.92
C VAL A 6 -12.98 -10.04 4.89
N LEU A 7 -12.67 -8.76 4.77
CA LEU A 7 -11.54 -8.29 3.97
C LEU A 7 -10.22 -8.68 4.62
N TYR A 8 -9.27 -9.18 3.82
CA TYR A 8 -7.97 -9.64 4.28
C TYR A 8 -6.82 -9.12 3.42
N PHE A 9 -5.84 -8.48 4.05
CA PHE A 9 -4.59 -8.05 3.44
C PHE A 9 -3.52 -9.14 3.57
N GLY A 10 -3.18 -9.76 2.44
CA GLY A 10 -2.09 -10.73 2.34
C GLY A 10 -0.81 -10.11 1.81
N TYR A 11 0.30 -10.36 2.50
CA TYR A 11 1.65 -9.86 2.14
C TYR A 11 2.73 -10.97 2.11
N GLY A 12 2.42 -12.17 2.63
CA GLY A 12 3.34 -13.31 2.73
C GLY A 12 3.03 -14.42 1.72
N SER A 13 3.20 -15.69 2.12
CA SER A 13 2.93 -16.82 1.22
C SER A 13 1.49 -16.93 0.71
N ASN A 14 0.54 -16.27 1.37
CA ASN A 14 -0.87 -16.26 0.94
C ASN A 14 -1.07 -15.51 -0.40
N LEU A 15 -0.04 -14.83 -0.93
CA LEU A 15 -0.01 -14.33 -2.30
C LEU A 15 0.01 -15.44 -3.37
N ASP A 16 0.40 -16.66 -2.98
CA ASP A 16 0.37 -17.87 -3.80
C ASP A 16 -0.87 -18.72 -3.44
N LEU A 17 -1.90 -18.65 -4.30
CA LEU A 17 -3.15 -19.41 -4.11
C LEU A 17 -2.94 -20.93 -4.23
N SER A 18 -1.86 -21.39 -4.87
CA SER A 18 -1.54 -22.81 -4.95
C SER A 18 -0.97 -23.32 -3.61
N ASP A 19 -0.16 -22.53 -2.90
CA ASP A 19 0.26 -22.80 -1.53
C ASP A 19 -0.95 -22.86 -0.58
N TRP A 20 -1.88 -21.90 -0.71
CA TRP A 20 -3.14 -21.90 0.03
C TRP A 20 -3.96 -23.16 -0.24
N LYS A 21 -4.24 -23.47 -1.50
CA LYS A 21 -5.01 -24.64 -1.92
C LYS A 21 -4.36 -25.93 -1.40
N SER A 22 -3.07 -26.10 -1.64
CA SER A 22 -2.32 -27.30 -1.21
C SER A 22 -2.35 -27.47 0.31
N TRP A 23 -2.30 -26.38 1.08
CA TRP A 23 -2.42 -26.44 2.53
C TRP A 23 -3.82 -26.87 2.98
N CYS A 24 -4.87 -26.31 2.36
CA CYS A 24 -6.27 -26.66 2.66
C CYS A 24 -6.57 -28.12 2.34
N GLU A 25 -6.13 -28.61 1.17
CA GLU A 25 -6.31 -30.01 0.75
C GLU A 25 -5.66 -30.99 1.75
N ARG A 26 -4.42 -30.71 2.19
CA ARG A 26 -3.74 -31.51 3.23
C ARG A 26 -4.45 -31.49 4.59
N LYS A 27 -5.28 -30.49 4.85
CA LYS A 27 -6.05 -30.35 6.10
C LYS A 27 -7.52 -30.73 5.95
N HIS A 28 -7.94 -31.17 4.76
CA HIS A 28 -9.32 -31.47 4.40
C HIS A 28 -10.27 -30.29 4.66
N LEU A 29 -9.87 -29.09 4.23
CA LEU A 29 -10.62 -27.84 4.38
C LEU A 29 -11.04 -27.29 2.99
N PRO A 30 -12.16 -26.54 2.91
CA PRO A 30 -12.49 -25.76 1.71
C PRO A 30 -11.42 -24.68 1.46
N TYR A 31 -11.28 -24.27 0.20
CA TYR A 31 -10.25 -23.31 -0.23
C TYR A 31 -10.78 -22.20 -1.15
N ASP A 32 -12.01 -22.34 -1.63
CA ASP A 32 -12.72 -21.47 -2.57
C ASP A 32 -13.23 -20.18 -1.92
N GLY A 33 -13.38 -20.16 -0.60
CA GLY A 33 -13.78 -18.98 0.16
C GLY A 33 -12.74 -17.85 0.25
N LEU A 34 -11.53 -18.02 -0.30
CA LEU A 34 -10.51 -16.95 -0.39
C LEU A 34 -10.49 -16.38 -1.82
N VAL A 35 -11.08 -15.21 -2.00
CA VAL A 35 -11.27 -14.57 -3.31
C VAL A 35 -10.40 -13.32 -3.41
N GLU A 36 -9.58 -13.23 -4.45
CA GLU A 36 -8.76 -12.05 -4.71
C GLU A 36 -9.62 -10.86 -5.19
N ILE A 37 -9.38 -9.69 -4.61
CA ILE A 37 -10.08 -8.44 -4.97
C ILE A 37 -9.16 -7.52 -5.77
N SER A 38 -8.01 -7.12 -5.21
CA SER A 38 -7.16 -6.09 -5.83
C SER A 38 -5.74 -6.06 -5.25
N PRO A 39 -4.69 -5.73 -6.03
CA PRO A 39 -3.42 -5.29 -5.47
C PRO A 39 -3.62 -4.02 -4.63
N CYS A 40 -2.91 -3.92 -3.51
CA CYS A 40 -3.03 -2.79 -2.60
C CYS A 40 -1.73 -2.58 -1.81
N TRP A 41 -1.69 -1.50 -1.05
CA TRP A 41 -0.54 -1.11 -0.25
C TRP A 41 -0.91 -0.85 1.20
N LEU A 42 -0.04 -1.27 2.12
CA LEU A 42 -0.14 -0.92 3.53
C LEU A 42 0.92 0.15 3.87
N PRO A 43 0.55 1.44 3.97
CA PRO A 43 1.50 2.51 4.29
C PRO A 43 1.90 2.49 5.76
N ASN A 44 3.09 3.03 6.07
CA ASN A 44 3.74 3.08 7.38
C ASN A 44 4.20 1.74 7.97
N TYR A 45 4.21 0.67 7.19
CA TYR A 45 4.68 -0.66 7.59
C TYR A 45 5.90 -1.10 6.79
N THR A 46 6.70 -1.99 7.37
CA THR A 46 7.82 -2.69 6.71
C THR A 46 7.75 -4.20 6.97
N MET A 47 8.25 -4.99 6.04
CA MET A 47 8.37 -6.44 6.16
C MET A 47 9.59 -6.83 7.00
N LYS A 48 9.44 -7.84 7.86
CA LYS A 48 10.55 -8.42 8.64
C LYS A 48 10.52 -9.94 8.66
N PHE A 49 11.71 -10.54 8.80
CA PHE A 49 11.90 -11.97 9.04
C PHE A 49 12.59 -12.17 10.40
N HIS A 50 11.79 -12.09 11.46
CA HIS A 50 12.26 -12.17 12.86
C HIS A 50 11.55 -13.26 13.67
N TYR A 51 10.97 -14.25 12.99
CA TYR A 51 10.31 -15.40 13.61
C TYR A 51 10.64 -16.69 12.84
N PHE A 52 11.14 -17.70 13.55
CA PHE A 52 11.44 -19.00 12.96
C PHE A 52 10.17 -19.86 12.87
N SER A 53 9.77 -20.18 11.65
CA SER A 53 8.68 -21.12 11.39
C SER A 53 9.24 -22.51 11.12
N SER A 54 8.82 -23.49 11.92
CA SER A 54 9.16 -24.90 11.69
C SER A 54 8.57 -25.41 10.37
N GLY A 55 7.39 -24.93 9.97
CA GLY A 55 6.73 -25.34 8.73
C GLY A 55 7.36 -24.73 7.46
N ARG A 56 8.11 -23.64 7.59
CA ARG A 56 8.87 -23.02 6.48
C ARG A 56 10.38 -23.28 6.57
N GLU A 57 10.83 -23.91 7.66
CA GLU A 57 12.22 -24.19 8.00
C GLU A 57 13.13 -22.95 7.94
N GLY A 58 12.59 -21.79 8.33
CA GLY A 58 13.27 -20.51 8.24
C GLY A 58 12.41 -19.33 8.71
N GLY A 59 12.87 -18.12 8.40
CA GLY A 59 12.15 -16.89 8.71
C GLY A 59 10.79 -16.85 8.03
N ALA A 60 9.72 -16.66 8.81
CA ALA A 60 8.41 -16.32 8.26
C ALA A 60 8.21 -14.80 8.21
N ALA A 61 7.41 -14.35 7.25
CA ALA A 61 7.19 -12.93 7.02
C ALA A 61 6.31 -12.34 8.13
N ASP A 62 6.69 -11.19 8.65
CA ASP A 62 5.88 -10.32 9.50
C ASP A 62 5.83 -8.93 8.88
N ILE A 63 4.86 -8.12 9.30
CA ILE A 63 4.85 -6.68 9.04
C ILE A 63 4.84 -5.92 10.36
N VAL A 64 5.63 -4.86 10.43
CA VAL A 64 5.72 -4.00 11.60
C VAL A 64 5.60 -2.54 11.19
N GLU A 65 4.97 -1.74 12.04
CA GLU A 65 4.93 -0.29 11.86
C GLU A 65 6.36 0.27 11.89
N ASN A 66 6.68 1.11 10.92
CA ASN A 66 7.98 1.77 10.79
C ASN A 66 7.87 3.24 10.36
N GLY A 67 6.65 3.75 10.18
CA GLY A 67 6.39 5.18 9.98
C GLY A 67 6.58 5.65 8.53
N ARG A 68 6.70 6.97 8.38
CA ARG A 68 6.62 7.69 7.09
C ARG A 68 7.52 7.10 6.01
N GLY A 69 6.98 6.97 4.80
CA GLY A 69 7.70 6.52 3.60
C GLY A 69 7.81 5.01 3.47
N HIS A 70 7.69 4.24 4.55
CA HIS A 70 7.59 2.80 4.47
C HIS A 70 6.22 2.38 3.96
N ALA A 71 6.16 1.34 3.13
CA ALA A 71 4.92 0.74 2.68
C ALA A 71 5.14 -0.71 2.26
N VAL A 72 4.21 -1.60 2.60
CA VAL A 72 4.26 -3.01 2.19
C VAL A 72 3.27 -3.25 1.04
N PRO A 73 3.72 -3.69 -0.15
CA PRO A 73 2.81 -4.11 -1.20
C PRO A 73 2.19 -5.47 -0.85
N GLY A 74 0.92 -5.65 -1.22
CA GLY A 74 0.22 -6.91 -1.00
C GLY A 74 -1.07 -6.98 -1.81
N VAL A 75 -1.95 -7.88 -1.41
CA VAL A 75 -3.20 -8.15 -2.14
C VAL A 75 -4.34 -8.19 -1.13
N LEU A 76 -5.43 -7.51 -1.49
CA LEU A 76 -6.69 -7.56 -0.78
C LEU A 76 -7.49 -8.77 -1.27
N PHE A 77 -7.99 -9.54 -0.33
CA PHE A 77 -8.87 -10.68 -0.55
C PHE A 77 -10.18 -10.50 0.22
N SER A 78 -11.27 -11.11 -0.26
CA SER A 78 -12.44 -11.46 0.55
C SER A 78 -12.24 -12.86 1.12
N MET A 79 -12.63 -13.06 2.38
CA MET A 79 -12.76 -14.37 3.00
C MET A 79 -14.18 -14.57 3.50
N ASP A 80 -14.78 -15.69 3.12
CA ASP A 80 -15.96 -16.18 3.84
C ASP A 80 -15.57 -16.73 5.24
N LYS A 81 -16.59 -17.11 6.02
CA LYS A 81 -16.41 -17.64 7.38
C LYS A 81 -15.52 -18.89 7.44
N ASP A 82 -15.58 -19.76 6.44
CA ASP A 82 -14.86 -21.04 6.43
C ASP A 82 -13.39 -20.80 6.05
N ALA A 83 -13.13 -19.92 5.09
CA ALA A 83 -11.81 -19.44 4.73
C ALA A 83 -11.15 -18.70 5.89
N LEU A 84 -11.87 -17.85 6.62
CA LEU A 84 -11.35 -17.19 7.81
C LEU A 84 -10.95 -18.19 8.89
N ALA A 85 -11.79 -19.19 9.19
CA ALA A 85 -11.47 -20.23 10.16
C ALA A 85 -10.28 -21.11 9.73
N ALA A 86 -10.16 -21.40 8.43
CA ALA A 86 -9.01 -22.09 7.86
C ALA A 86 -7.73 -21.24 7.97
N MET A 87 -7.82 -19.93 7.70
CA MET A 87 -6.71 -18.99 7.81
C MET A 87 -6.20 -18.88 9.25
N ASP A 88 -7.08 -18.73 10.23
CA ASP A 88 -6.72 -18.73 11.65
C ASP A 88 -5.90 -19.96 12.05
N ARG A 89 -6.28 -21.12 11.53
CA ARG A 89 -5.60 -22.39 11.78
C ARG A 89 -4.25 -22.44 11.07
N LYS A 90 -4.13 -21.87 9.87
CA LYS A 90 -2.87 -21.78 9.11
C LYS A 90 -1.86 -20.86 9.83
N GLU A 91 -2.31 -19.70 10.26
CA GLU A 91 -1.48 -18.66 10.90
C GLU A 91 -1.17 -18.97 12.38
N GLY A 92 -1.68 -20.09 12.92
CA GLY A 92 -1.38 -20.54 14.27
C GLY A 92 -1.91 -19.60 15.35
N THR A 93 -3.05 -18.93 15.10
CA THR A 93 -3.68 -17.97 16.02
C THR A 93 -3.95 -18.56 17.40
N ARG A 94 -4.50 -19.78 17.45
CA ARG A 94 -4.74 -20.52 18.71
C ARG A 94 -3.45 -20.88 19.46
N ALA A 95 -2.33 -21.01 18.74
CA ALA A 95 -1.02 -21.28 19.31
C ALA A 95 -0.25 -19.99 19.66
N GLY A 96 -0.89 -18.82 19.50
CA GLY A 96 -0.33 -17.50 19.76
C GLY A 96 0.86 -17.17 18.86
N VAL A 97 0.93 -17.73 17.65
CA VAL A 97 2.03 -17.47 16.72
C VAL A 97 1.85 -16.13 16.05
N TYR A 98 0.75 -15.99 15.30
CA TYR A 98 0.28 -14.72 14.78
C TYR A 98 -0.99 -14.27 15.50
N ALA A 99 -1.17 -12.96 15.60
CA ALA A 99 -2.43 -12.35 16.02
C ALA A 99 -3.06 -11.60 14.85
N ARG A 100 -4.39 -11.67 14.79
CA ARG A 100 -5.19 -10.82 13.90
C ARG A 100 -4.93 -9.35 14.23
N ARG A 101 -4.79 -8.53 13.19
CA ARG A 101 -4.73 -7.07 13.29
C ARG A 101 -5.63 -6.45 12.23
N THR A 102 -6.22 -5.32 12.58
CA THR A 102 -6.95 -4.48 11.64
C THR A 102 -5.99 -3.44 11.08
N VAL A 103 -5.95 -3.30 9.76
CA VAL A 103 -5.09 -2.35 9.04
C VAL A 103 -5.88 -1.63 7.96
N ASN A 104 -5.46 -0.42 7.61
CA ASN A 104 -6.04 0.34 6.50
C ASN A 104 -5.12 0.24 5.29
N VAL A 105 -5.61 -0.33 4.19
CA VAL A 105 -4.84 -0.51 2.96
C VAL A 105 -5.32 0.43 1.87
N ALA A 106 -4.38 1.02 1.14
CA ALA A 106 -4.63 1.87 -0.02
C ALA A 106 -4.88 1.02 -1.26
N LEU A 107 -6.02 1.23 -1.90
CA LEU A 107 -6.42 0.62 -3.17
C LEU A 107 -5.81 1.39 -4.37
N PRO A 108 -5.85 0.83 -5.60
CA PRO A 108 -5.24 1.49 -6.77
C PRO A 108 -5.75 2.91 -7.07
N ASN A 109 -6.98 3.21 -6.68
CA ASN A 109 -7.60 4.53 -6.83
C ASN A 109 -7.28 5.51 -5.68
N GLY A 110 -6.44 5.11 -4.71
CA GLY A 110 -6.04 5.91 -3.57
C GLY A 110 -7.00 5.87 -2.37
N SER A 111 -8.18 5.26 -2.52
CA SER A 111 -9.10 5.05 -1.40
C SER A 111 -8.54 4.04 -0.39
N PHE A 112 -8.96 4.17 0.87
CA PHE A 112 -8.60 3.23 1.93
C PHE A 112 -9.75 2.28 2.24
N VAL A 113 -9.40 1.02 2.50
CA VAL A 113 -10.33 0.05 3.09
C VAL A 113 -9.71 -0.58 4.32
N GLU A 114 -10.54 -0.83 5.32
CA GLU A 114 -10.15 -1.58 6.50
C GLU A 114 -10.09 -3.08 6.15
N ALA A 115 -9.00 -3.75 6.52
CA ALA A 115 -8.80 -5.16 6.27
C ALA A 115 -8.14 -5.86 7.47
N LEU A 116 -8.50 -7.12 7.67
CA LEU A 116 -7.79 -8.02 8.58
C LEU A 116 -6.42 -8.35 8.00
N THR A 117 -5.42 -8.51 8.85
CA THR A 117 -4.15 -9.16 8.52
C THR A 117 -3.64 -9.93 9.73
N TYR A 118 -2.54 -10.65 9.57
CA TYR A 118 -1.92 -11.42 10.64
C TYR A 118 -0.51 -10.89 10.88
N CYS A 119 -0.14 -10.64 12.14
CA CYS A 119 1.21 -10.24 12.52
C CYS A 119 1.77 -11.16 13.60
N VAL A 120 3.08 -11.42 13.58
CA VAL A 120 3.75 -12.24 14.60
C VAL A 120 3.56 -11.59 15.97
N THR A 121 3.16 -12.38 16.97
CA THR A 121 2.97 -11.89 18.33
C THR A 121 4.31 -11.47 18.97
N PRO A 122 4.32 -10.45 19.85
CA PRO A 122 5.56 -10.00 20.50
C PRO A 122 6.36 -11.14 21.17
N GLN A 123 5.68 -12.14 21.73
CA GLN A 123 6.28 -13.28 22.42
C GLN A 123 7.01 -14.25 21.49
N ARG A 124 6.74 -14.19 20.18
CA ARG A 124 7.33 -15.07 19.15
C ARG A 124 8.38 -14.38 18.32
N ARG A 125 8.50 -13.05 18.42
CA ARG A 125 9.54 -12.27 17.75
C ARG A 125 10.88 -12.52 18.40
N GLU A 126 11.89 -12.76 17.58
CA GLU A 126 13.28 -12.81 17.99
C GLU A 126 13.95 -11.45 17.68
N GLY A 127 14.92 -11.03 18.50
CA GLY A 127 15.65 -9.78 18.28
C GLY A 127 16.69 -9.84 17.14
N ARG A 128 16.64 -10.88 16.30
CA ARG A 128 17.61 -11.13 15.22
C ARG A 128 16.88 -11.40 13.91
N PHE A 129 17.57 -11.11 12.81
CA PHE A 129 17.17 -11.57 11.50
C PHE A 129 17.25 -13.11 11.41
N ILE A 130 16.23 -13.71 10.78
CA ILE A 130 16.12 -15.13 10.54
C ILE A 130 15.92 -15.31 9.04
N ARG A 131 16.94 -15.86 8.37
CA ARG A 131 16.90 -16.01 6.91
C ARG A 131 15.72 -16.89 6.47
N PRO A 132 14.82 -16.40 5.60
CA PRO A 132 13.80 -17.24 4.97
C PRO A 132 14.42 -18.22 3.97
N THR A 133 13.76 -19.35 3.73
CA THR A 133 14.21 -20.31 2.71
C THR A 133 13.97 -19.76 1.31
N LYS A 134 14.81 -20.17 0.34
CA LYS A 134 14.67 -19.74 -1.07
C LYS A 134 13.29 -20.09 -1.64
N HIS A 135 12.76 -21.26 -1.28
CA HIS A 135 11.43 -21.68 -1.70
C HIS A 135 10.35 -20.73 -1.15
N TYR A 136 10.42 -20.37 0.13
CA TYR A 136 9.47 -19.45 0.75
C TYR A 136 9.53 -18.04 0.15
N ILE A 137 10.73 -17.51 -0.10
CA ILE A 137 10.92 -16.24 -0.82
C ILE A 137 10.22 -16.28 -2.18
N GLY A 138 10.41 -17.38 -2.92
CA GLY A 138 9.82 -17.56 -4.24
C GLY A 138 8.29 -17.46 -4.26
N LEU A 139 7.60 -17.90 -3.21
CA LEU A 139 6.13 -17.78 -3.11
C LEU A 139 5.70 -16.30 -3.06
N ILE A 140 6.38 -15.50 -2.23
CA ILE A 140 6.08 -14.08 -2.07
C ILE A 140 6.46 -13.32 -3.35
N GLU A 141 7.68 -13.55 -3.85
CA GLU A 141 8.21 -12.85 -5.02
C GLU A 141 7.37 -13.11 -6.28
N ASN A 142 7.00 -14.37 -6.54
CA ASN A 142 6.15 -14.72 -7.67
C ASN A 142 4.74 -14.15 -7.51
N GLY A 143 4.21 -14.17 -6.28
CA GLY A 143 2.91 -13.59 -5.96
C GLY A 143 2.84 -12.08 -6.25
N LEU A 144 3.88 -11.33 -5.89
CA LEU A 144 3.99 -9.90 -6.19
C LEU A 144 4.17 -9.65 -7.69
N LYS A 145 5.13 -10.34 -8.33
CA LYS A 145 5.42 -10.19 -9.77
C LYS A 145 4.23 -10.49 -10.67
N LYS A 146 3.44 -11.53 -10.34
CA LYS A 146 2.22 -11.89 -11.08
C LYS A 146 1.23 -10.71 -11.18
N ARG A 147 1.29 -9.77 -10.24
CA ARG A 147 0.36 -8.63 -10.11
C ARG A 147 1.06 -7.30 -10.35
N ASN A 148 2.24 -7.31 -10.98
CA ASN A 148 3.06 -6.12 -11.24
C ASN A 148 3.35 -5.28 -9.98
N LEU A 149 3.40 -5.92 -8.81
CA LEU A 149 3.80 -5.26 -7.57
C LEU A 149 5.33 -5.29 -7.42
N PRO A 150 5.93 -4.21 -6.92
CA PRO A 150 7.36 -4.13 -6.74
C PRO A 150 7.83 -5.09 -5.64
N ILE A 151 9.04 -5.64 -5.82
CA ILE A 151 9.66 -6.58 -4.88
C ILE A 151 10.74 -5.93 -4.01
N GLY A 152 10.90 -4.61 -4.08
CA GLY A 152 11.93 -3.87 -3.34
C GLY A 152 11.84 -4.11 -1.84
N GLU A 153 10.62 -4.07 -1.29
CA GLU A 153 10.40 -4.30 0.15
C GLU A 153 10.81 -5.71 0.58
N LEU A 154 10.45 -6.72 -0.21
CA LEU A 154 10.85 -8.11 0.04
C LEU A 154 12.38 -8.26 -0.01
N LYS A 155 13.04 -7.68 -1.02
CA LYS A 155 14.50 -7.73 -1.16
C LYS A 155 15.19 -7.09 0.05
N ASN A 156 14.74 -5.90 0.43
CA ASN A 156 15.31 -5.16 1.55
C ASN A 156 15.12 -5.92 2.87
N ALA A 157 13.96 -6.56 3.07
CA ALA A 157 13.71 -7.41 4.23
C ALA A 157 14.58 -8.69 4.25
N ILE A 158 14.93 -9.28 3.10
CA ILE A 158 15.82 -10.46 3.01
C ILE A 158 17.29 -10.09 3.28
N GLU A 159 17.67 -8.87 2.91
CA GLU A 159 19.02 -8.33 3.12
C GLU A 159 19.20 -7.68 4.51
N ASP A 160 18.11 -7.59 5.29
CA ASP A 160 18.05 -6.91 6.60
C ASP A 160 18.47 -5.42 6.50
N PHE A 161 18.19 -4.79 5.35
CA PHE A 161 18.55 -3.41 5.08
C PHE A 161 17.53 -2.45 5.70
N THR A 162 17.99 -1.52 6.54
CA THR A 162 17.14 -0.51 7.19
C THR A 162 17.84 0.87 7.23
N PRO A 163 17.18 1.99 6.87
CA PRO A 163 15.81 2.09 6.35
C PRO A 163 15.69 1.73 4.86
N SER A 164 14.55 1.15 4.48
CA SER A 164 14.17 0.82 3.10
C SER A 164 12.91 1.59 2.70
N PHE A 165 12.94 2.25 1.53
CA PHE A 165 11.77 2.92 0.95
C PHE A 165 11.43 2.28 -0.41
N PRO A 166 10.54 1.28 -0.43
CA PRO A 166 10.27 0.51 -1.65
C PRO A 166 9.48 1.29 -2.71
N LEU A 167 8.92 2.45 -2.33
CA LEU A 167 8.15 3.33 -3.19
C LEU A 167 8.74 4.75 -3.12
N GLU A 168 9.50 5.10 -4.15
CA GLU A 168 10.25 6.37 -4.24
C GLU A 168 9.58 7.38 -5.17
N LYS A 169 8.35 7.13 -5.63
CA LYS A 169 7.67 8.00 -6.61
C LYS A 169 6.58 8.83 -5.96
N ILE A 170 6.41 10.06 -6.44
CA ILE A 170 5.32 10.96 -6.07
C ILE A 170 4.60 11.43 -7.33
N PHE A 171 3.27 11.37 -7.32
CA PHE A 171 2.39 11.96 -8.31
C PHE A 171 1.78 13.25 -7.76
N VAL A 172 1.98 14.35 -8.50
CA VAL A 172 1.45 15.68 -8.18
C VAL A 172 0.58 16.18 -9.33
N TYR A 173 -0.49 16.89 -9.02
CA TYR A 173 -1.54 17.24 -9.98
C TYR A 173 -2.03 18.69 -9.86
N GLY A 174 -1.27 19.54 -9.16
CA GLY A 174 -1.67 20.91 -8.83
C GLY A 174 -0.49 21.83 -8.61
N THR A 175 -0.52 22.59 -7.51
CA THR A 175 0.46 23.66 -7.23
C THR A 175 1.93 23.21 -7.19
N LEU A 176 2.19 21.91 -7.03
CA LEU A 176 3.53 21.30 -7.02
C LEU A 176 4.05 20.92 -8.43
N MET A 177 3.22 20.98 -9.46
CA MET A 177 3.63 20.68 -10.83
C MET A 177 4.58 21.74 -11.40
N GLU A 178 5.35 21.41 -12.43
CA GLU A 178 6.27 22.32 -13.12
C GLU A 178 5.58 23.63 -13.55
N GLY A 179 6.23 24.78 -13.35
CA GLY A 179 5.65 26.08 -13.67
C GLY A 179 4.58 26.60 -12.70
N GLU A 180 4.09 25.78 -11.77
CA GLU A 180 3.17 26.22 -10.71
C GLU A 180 3.92 26.80 -9.51
N ILE A 181 3.17 27.45 -8.60
CA ILE A 181 3.72 28.27 -7.51
C ILE A 181 4.62 27.51 -6.51
N ARG A 182 4.47 26.18 -6.38
CA ARG A 182 5.31 25.32 -5.53
C ARG A 182 6.25 24.40 -6.31
N SER A 183 6.40 24.59 -7.63
CA SER A 183 7.33 23.79 -8.46
C SER A 183 8.76 23.80 -7.94
N SER A 184 9.23 24.89 -7.33
CA SER A 184 10.55 24.98 -6.71
C SER A 184 10.74 23.98 -5.57
N THR A 185 9.68 23.65 -4.83
CA THR A 185 9.72 22.63 -3.78
C THR A 185 9.90 21.25 -4.40
N THR A 186 9.14 20.92 -5.44
CA THR A 186 9.28 19.64 -6.15
C THR A 186 10.69 19.47 -6.72
N LYS A 187 11.27 20.52 -7.31
CA LYS A 187 12.66 20.53 -7.80
C LYS A 187 13.71 20.31 -6.70
N GLN A 188 13.43 20.70 -5.45
CA GLN A 188 14.32 20.46 -4.32
C GLN A 188 14.18 19.04 -3.75
N LEU A 189 12.99 18.46 -3.83
CA LEU A 189 12.67 17.17 -3.21
C LEU A 189 12.86 15.97 -4.15
N CYS A 190 12.90 16.21 -5.46
CA CYS A 190 12.87 15.17 -6.48
C CYS A 190 14.12 15.18 -7.37
N ASN A 191 14.45 13.99 -7.88
CA ASN A 191 15.53 13.77 -8.83
C ASN A 191 14.98 13.65 -10.26
N GLY A 192 15.70 14.26 -11.21
CA GLY A 192 15.39 14.19 -12.63
C GLY A 192 14.21 15.08 -13.05
N GLU A 193 13.76 14.88 -14.28
CA GLU A 193 12.64 15.62 -14.88
C GLU A 193 11.29 14.93 -14.59
N ALA A 194 10.23 15.73 -14.60
CA ALA A 194 8.86 15.26 -14.48
C ALA A 194 8.48 14.37 -15.66
N ARG A 195 7.82 13.24 -15.41
CA ARG A 195 7.11 12.49 -16.46
C ARG A 195 5.63 12.83 -16.43
N SER A 196 5.01 12.98 -17.60
CA SER A 196 3.55 13.10 -17.68
C SER A 196 2.90 11.81 -17.19
N ALA A 197 1.89 11.94 -16.34
CA ALA A 197 1.14 10.80 -15.81
C ALA A 197 -0.32 11.19 -15.56
N SER A 198 -1.17 10.19 -15.33
CA SER A 198 -2.55 10.43 -14.94
C SER A 198 -3.07 9.38 -13.97
N VAL A 199 -4.13 9.73 -13.25
CA VAL A 199 -4.85 8.83 -12.34
C VAL A 199 -6.35 8.91 -12.61
N LYS A 200 -7.08 7.85 -12.24
CA LYS A 200 -8.54 7.91 -12.19
C LYS A 200 -8.99 8.74 -11.00
N GLY A 201 -9.98 9.60 -11.22
CA GLY A 201 -10.53 10.49 -10.20
C GLY A 201 -11.07 11.77 -10.81
N ASP A 202 -11.71 12.58 -9.97
CA ASP A 202 -12.16 13.90 -10.34
C ASP A 202 -11.27 14.97 -9.67
N LEU A 203 -11.13 16.10 -10.35
CA LEU A 203 -10.35 17.24 -9.86
C LEU A 203 -11.29 18.34 -9.39
N ALA A 204 -11.27 18.65 -8.11
CA ALA A 204 -12.02 19.75 -7.52
C ALA A 204 -11.19 21.04 -7.51
N ASP A 205 -11.81 22.17 -7.82
CA ASP A 205 -11.22 23.50 -7.65
C ASP A 205 -11.52 24.01 -6.23
N LEU A 206 -10.48 24.09 -5.38
CA LEU A 206 -10.56 24.64 -4.02
C LEU A 206 -10.10 26.12 -3.98
N GLY A 207 -10.04 26.78 -5.14
CA GLY A 207 -9.62 28.16 -5.34
C GLY A 207 -8.11 28.31 -5.49
N ALA A 208 -7.37 28.27 -4.38
CA ALA A 208 -5.92 28.47 -4.41
C ALA A 208 -5.14 27.20 -4.82
N TYR A 209 -5.78 26.04 -4.73
CA TYR A 209 -5.18 24.72 -4.95
C TYR A 209 -6.27 23.72 -5.37
N PRO A 210 -5.94 22.65 -6.11
CA PRO A 210 -6.92 21.62 -6.49
C PRO A 210 -7.02 20.49 -5.46
N GLY A 211 -8.11 19.73 -5.49
CA GLY A 211 -8.28 18.50 -4.74
C GLY A 211 -8.54 17.30 -5.63
N LEU A 212 -7.72 16.24 -5.55
CA LEU A 212 -8.04 14.95 -6.15
C LEU A 212 -9.06 14.22 -5.27
N ILE A 213 -10.21 13.87 -5.84
CA ILE A 213 -11.29 13.15 -5.18
C ILE A 213 -11.69 11.91 -6.00
N MET A 214 -12.45 11.02 -5.36
CA MET A 214 -13.01 9.84 -6.01
C MET A 214 -13.94 10.24 -7.15
N GLY A 215 -13.76 9.62 -8.32
CA GLY A 215 -14.57 9.88 -9.50
C GLY A 215 -14.15 9.04 -10.69
N ASP A 216 -14.94 9.10 -11.75
CA ASP A 216 -14.72 8.33 -12.98
C ASP A 216 -13.91 9.10 -14.04
N GLY A 217 -13.53 10.35 -13.75
CA GLY A 217 -12.68 11.16 -14.60
C GLY A 217 -11.21 10.71 -14.64
N THR A 218 -10.41 11.51 -15.34
CA THR A 218 -8.97 11.35 -15.42
C THR A 218 -8.31 12.64 -14.96
N VAL A 219 -7.50 12.58 -13.92
CA VAL A 219 -6.69 13.71 -13.45
C VAL A 219 -5.29 13.61 -14.04
N LYS A 220 -4.88 14.67 -14.75
CA LYS A 220 -3.54 14.79 -15.32
C LYS A 220 -2.59 15.38 -14.30
N GLY A 221 -1.36 14.92 -14.33
CA GLY A 221 -0.32 15.42 -13.46
C GLY A 221 1.06 14.95 -13.88
N GLU A 222 1.95 15.00 -12.91
CA GLU A 222 3.37 14.76 -13.10
C GLU A 222 3.88 13.75 -12.08
N LEU A 223 4.70 12.83 -12.56
CA LEU A 223 5.34 11.79 -11.79
C LEU A 223 6.82 12.10 -11.62
N TYR A 224 7.27 12.12 -10.37
CA TYR A 224 8.64 12.40 -9.98
C TYR A 224 9.23 11.26 -9.15
N ASN A 225 10.56 11.11 -9.17
CA ASN A 225 11.29 10.28 -8.21
C ASN A 225 11.76 11.17 -7.05
N LEU A 226 11.44 10.79 -5.83
CA LEU A 226 11.88 11.44 -4.59
C LEU A 226 13.36 11.15 -4.35
N ASP A 227 14.13 12.15 -3.91
CA ASP A 227 15.53 11.96 -3.53
C ASP A 227 15.67 11.31 -2.15
N GLN A 228 15.16 11.98 -1.12
CA GLN A 228 15.18 11.50 0.26
C GLN A 228 13.73 11.26 0.72
N VAL A 229 13.19 10.06 0.46
CA VAL A 229 11.75 9.74 0.63
C VAL A 229 11.20 10.23 1.98
N TYR A 230 11.87 9.94 3.08
CA TYR A 230 11.38 10.33 4.40
C TYR A 230 11.25 11.85 4.59
N SER A 231 12.29 12.63 4.26
CA SER A 231 12.29 14.09 4.46
C SER A 231 11.47 14.82 3.39
N ALA A 232 11.44 14.29 2.17
CA ALA A 232 10.58 14.81 1.11
C ALA A 232 9.11 14.65 1.48
N LEU A 233 8.69 13.45 1.90
CA LEU A 233 7.33 13.23 2.38
C LEU A 233 7.02 14.04 3.65
N GLN A 234 7.99 14.30 4.53
CA GLN A 234 7.77 15.17 5.69
C GLN A 234 7.44 16.61 5.28
N THR A 235 8.14 17.11 4.26
CA THR A 235 7.91 18.45 3.72
C THR A 235 6.56 18.53 3.02
N LEU A 236 6.26 17.54 2.18
CA LEU A 236 4.98 17.45 1.48
C LEU A 236 3.80 17.28 2.44
N ASP A 237 3.93 16.46 3.50
CA ASP A 237 2.91 16.33 4.55
C ASP A 237 2.59 17.69 5.20
N SER A 238 3.61 18.54 5.39
CA SER A 238 3.43 19.87 5.97
C SER A 238 2.73 20.83 5.02
N ILE A 239 3.00 20.72 3.72
CA ILE A 239 2.40 21.56 2.67
C ILE A 239 0.93 21.19 2.44
N GLU A 240 0.65 19.89 2.39
CA GLU A 240 -0.68 19.34 2.11
C GLU A 240 -1.53 19.19 3.39
N GLY A 241 -1.00 19.58 4.55
CA GLY A 241 -1.73 19.50 5.82
C GLY A 241 -2.12 18.07 6.20
N PHE A 242 -1.24 17.09 5.97
CA PHE A 242 -1.42 15.71 6.38
C PHE A 242 -0.78 15.47 7.75
N TYR A 243 -1.60 15.20 8.77
CA TYR A 243 -1.15 15.01 10.15
C TYR A 243 -1.02 13.54 10.57
N GLY A 244 -1.30 12.60 9.66
CA GLY A 244 -1.15 11.16 9.86
C GLY A 244 -2.43 10.37 9.61
N TYR A 245 -2.28 9.07 9.36
CA TYR A 245 -3.39 8.13 9.16
C TYR A 245 -4.12 7.94 10.49
N GLY A 246 -5.27 8.61 10.65
CA GLY A 246 -6.04 8.65 11.91
C GLY A 246 -6.28 10.06 12.45
N SER A 247 -5.77 11.09 11.79
CA SER A 247 -6.10 12.48 12.11
C SER A 247 -7.29 12.96 11.29
N ASP A 248 -8.37 13.36 11.98
CA ASP A 248 -9.55 13.99 11.35
C ASP A 248 -9.28 15.42 10.87
N ASP A 249 -8.19 16.04 11.34
CA ASP A 249 -7.82 17.42 10.99
C ASP A 249 -7.00 17.53 9.68
N SER A 250 -6.72 16.41 9.00
CA SER A 250 -5.91 16.46 7.78
C SER A 250 -6.69 17.07 6.61
N LEU A 251 -6.10 18.03 5.89
CA LEU A 251 -6.72 18.61 4.68
C LEU A 251 -6.67 17.62 3.51
N TYR A 252 -5.53 16.96 3.37
CA TYR A 252 -5.33 15.87 2.42
C TYR A 252 -4.84 14.62 3.15
N THR A 253 -5.24 13.46 2.65
CA THR A 253 -4.69 12.17 3.06
C THR A 253 -3.61 11.74 2.08
N ARG A 254 -2.38 11.53 2.56
CA ARG A 254 -1.34 10.89 1.75
C ARG A 254 -1.77 9.45 1.44
N THR A 255 -1.71 9.03 0.19
CA THR A 255 -2.09 7.67 -0.22
C THR A 255 -1.16 7.15 -1.31
N ILE A 256 -1.36 5.92 -1.74
CA ILE A 256 -0.65 5.29 -2.86
C ILE A 256 -1.66 5.00 -3.97
N VAL A 257 -1.34 5.40 -5.20
CA VAL A 257 -2.20 5.24 -6.38
C VAL A 257 -1.45 4.51 -7.50
N GLU A 258 -2.21 3.84 -8.35
CA GLU A 258 -1.71 3.37 -9.65
C GLU A 258 -1.82 4.53 -10.65
N VAL A 259 -0.67 5.01 -11.11
CA VAL A 259 -0.54 6.08 -12.11
C VAL A 259 -0.35 5.47 -13.49
N GLN A 260 -1.04 6.02 -14.49
CA GLN A 260 -0.85 5.64 -15.89
C GLN A 260 0.23 6.55 -16.50
N THR A 261 1.30 5.95 -17.02
CA THR A 261 2.36 6.62 -17.78
C THR A 261 2.42 6.06 -19.20
N ASP A 262 3.23 6.68 -20.07
CA ASP A 262 3.46 6.17 -21.44
C ASP A 262 4.13 4.79 -21.44
N ASP A 263 4.87 4.44 -20.39
CA ASP A 263 5.57 3.16 -20.22
C ASP A 263 4.67 2.08 -19.57
N GLY A 264 3.46 2.46 -19.14
CA GLY A 264 2.50 1.58 -18.46
C GLY A 264 2.17 2.02 -17.02
N PRO A 265 1.40 1.20 -16.29
CA PRO A 265 1.01 1.52 -14.92
C PRO A 265 2.21 1.46 -13.96
N GLU A 266 2.30 2.45 -13.09
CA GLU A 266 3.30 2.53 -12.02
C GLU A 266 2.62 2.86 -10.69
N TRP A 267 3.29 2.60 -9.57
CA TRP A 267 2.81 3.01 -8.25
C TRP A 267 3.49 4.30 -7.82
N ALA A 268 2.74 5.20 -7.18
CA ALA A 268 3.28 6.43 -6.62
C ALA A 268 2.52 6.86 -5.37
N TRP A 269 3.22 7.53 -4.45
CA TRP A 269 2.58 8.35 -3.44
C TRP A 269 1.78 9.47 -4.10
N THR A 270 0.71 9.91 -3.48
CA THR A 270 0.00 11.15 -3.81
C THR A 270 -0.76 11.65 -2.59
N TYR A 271 -1.47 12.76 -2.73
CA TYR A 271 -2.33 13.33 -1.69
C TYR A 271 -3.75 13.40 -2.23
N MET A 272 -4.73 12.81 -1.55
CA MET A 272 -6.15 12.94 -1.91
C MET A 272 -6.82 13.93 -0.98
N TYR A 273 -7.70 14.76 -1.53
CA TYR A 273 -8.39 15.77 -0.75
C TYR A 273 -9.43 15.11 0.16
N ASN A 274 -9.43 15.47 1.44
CA ASN A 274 -10.46 15.05 2.38
C ASN A 274 -11.66 15.97 2.22
N GLU A 275 -12.67 15.51 1.47
CA GLU A 275 -13.92 16.27 1.34
C GLU A 275 -14.54 16.50 2.72
N GLN A 276 -14.55 17.76 3.16
CA GLN A 276 -15.25 18.13 4.38
C GLN A 276 -16.76 18.17 4.12
N ASN A 277 -17.52 17.56 5.02
CA ASN A 277 -18.98 17.41 4.99
C ASN A 277 -19.72 18.54 4.25
N GLY A 278 -20.13 18.27 2.99
CA GLY A 278 -21.17 19.02 2.30
C GLY A 278 -20.73 20.20 1.42
N SER A 279 -19.43 20.49 1.27
CA SER A 279 -18.99 21.51 0.32
C SER A 279 -18.77 20.89 -1.06
N LEU A 280 -19.76 21.03 -1.95
CA LEU A 280 -19.59 20.70 -3.37
C LEU A 280 -18.66 21.73 -4.00
N ASN A 281 -17.38 21.38 -4.10
CA ASN A 281 -16.41 22.21 -4.82
C ASN A 281 -16.64 22.05 -6.34
N PRO A 282 -16.54 23.13 -7.13
CA PRO A 282 -16.64 23.03 -8.58
C PRO A 282 -15.64 22.01 -9.13
N LYS A 283 -16.09 21.15 -10.05
CA LYS A 283 -15.23 20.21 -10.74
C LYS A 283 -14.52 20.89 -11.90
N ILE A 284 -13.23 20.61 -12.07
CA ILE A 284 -12.45 20.97 -13.25
C ILE A 284 -12.66 19.88 -14.30
N ASP A 285 -13.54 20.12 -15.27
CA ASP A 285 -13.96 19.12 -16.27
C ASP A 285 -12.81 18.58 -17.13
N SER A 286 -11.76 19.38 -17.34
CA SER A 286 -10.57 18.97 -18.09
C SER A 286 -9.71 17.93 -17.36
N GLY A 287 -9.86 17.82 -16.03
CA GLY A 287 -8.98 17.04 -15.16
C GLY A 287 -7.54 17.59 -15.09
N ASP A 288 -7.30 18.79 -15.59
CA ASP A 288 -5.98 19.42 -15.66
C ASP A 288 -6.03 20.79 -14.97
N TRP A 289 -5.31 20.91 -13.85
CA TRP A 289 -5.24 22.14 -13.07
C TRP A 289 -4.81 23.37 -13.87
N ARG A 290 -3.97 23.17 -14.90
CA ARG A 290 -3.45 24.25 -15.75
C ARG A 290 -4.49 24.76 -16.74
N VAL A 291 -5.62 24.08 -16.88
CA VAL A 291 -6.73 24.37 -17.79
C VAL A 291 -8.03 24.62 -17.00
N ARG A 292 -7.90 25.17 -15.78
CA ARG A 292 -9.03 25.59 -14.94
C ARG A 292 -9.70 26.87 -15.43
#